data_AF-A0A2V4RLG2-F1
#
_entry.id   AF-A0A2V4RLG2-F1
#
_cell.length_a   1.000
_cell.length_b   1.000
_cell.length_c   1.000
_cell.angle_alpha   90.00
_cell.angle_beta   90.00
_cell.angle_gamma   90.00
#
_symmetry.space_group_name_H-M   'P 1'
#
loop_
_entity.id
_entity.type
_entity.pdbx_description
1 polymer ?
#
loop_
_entity_poly.entity_id
_entity_poly.type
_entity_poly.pdbx_seq_one_letter_code
_entity_poly.pdbx_strand_id
1 'polypeptide(L)'
;MDIAIVWNVREARGDWPVVSSDLGLDNPLRSAVMVSLFTDRVAPVQPTANDVAAGIQSPTGAPGTVDADPRGWWGDGFSDIPIGSRLWQLRRAIKVGTRAMPYQLASVWSPTYERNSTRAANLITDAFPSTTLELLTEWEATLGLPDPCAGTSPTIQQRRAQVVARLTDNGGGSVACYVAFAAALGFDITITEYAPARADLLRVEQPLYDPDWAYAWTINTPGTAIAEFTVDESYVEEPLTSWGSAVLQCEFNRIRPAHTILLFAYTGDLSVGTWGTAVWGGNTWGCAMAMRW
;
A
#
# COMPACT_ATOMS: atom_id res chain seq x y z
N MET A 1 -11.90 -14.74 17.33
CA MET A 1 -11.51 -15.83 18.25
C MET A 1 -12.00 -17.08 17.57
N ASP A 2 -11.08 -17.91 17.09
CA ASP A 2 -11.43 -19.02 16.20
C ASP A 2 -11.62 -20.32 16.98
N ILE A 3 -12.50 -21.17 16.45
CA ILE A 3 -12.81 -22.50 17.02
C ILE A 3 -11.59 -23.42 16.83
N ALA A 4 -11.18 -24.10 17.89
CA ALA A 4 -10.10 -25.07 17.87
C ALA A 4 -10.46 -26.31 17.06
N ILE A 5 -9.51 -26.77 16.23
CA ILE A 5 -9.62 -28.01 15.49
C ILE A 5 -8.46 -28.91 15.90
N VAL A 6 -8.78 -30.07 16.47
CA VAL A 6 -7.78 -31.07 16.87
C VAL A 6 -7.72 -32.16 15.79
N TRP A 7 -6.52 -32.39 15.25
CA TRP A 7 -6.33 -33.44 14.26
C TRP A 7 -6.07 -34.79 14.92
N ASN A 8 -6.94 -35.78 14.66
CA ASN A 8 -6.71 -37.16 15.05
C ASN A 8 -5.92 -37.90 13.96
N VAL A 9 -4.64 -38.13 14.22
CA VAL A 9 -3.71 -38.78 13.28
C VAL A 9 -4.11 -40.22 12.96
N ARG A 10 -4.70 -40.96 13.91
CA ARG A 10 -5.05 -42.37 13.70
C ARG A 10 -6.25 -42.53 12.78
N GLU A 11 -7.14 -41.54 12.77
CA GLU A 11 -8.40 -41.58 12.02
C GLU A 11 -8.42 -40.61 10.83
N ALA A 12 -7.32 -39.87 10.62
CA ALA A 12 -7.15 -38.88 9.56
C ALA A 12 -8.31 -37.88 9.46
N ARG A 13 -8.81 -37.41 10.61
CA ARG A 13 -9.93 -36.47 10.70
C ARG A 13 -9.65 -35.32 11.68
N GLY A 14 -10.22 -34.15 11.38
CA GLY A 14 -10.29 -33.03 12.32
C GLY A 14 -11.53 -33.15 13.19
N ASP A 15 -11.41 -32.84 14.47
CA ASP A 15 -12.50 -32.85 15.45
C ASP A 15 -12.52 -31.52 16.24
N TRP A 16 -13.68 -31.16 16.79
CA TRP A 16 -13.85 -29.95 17.58
C TRP A 16 -13.85 -30.30 19.08
N PRO A 17 -12.85 -29.84 19.85
CA PRO A 17 -12.82 -30.13 21.28
C PRO A 17 -13.90 -29.32 21.99
N VAL A 18 -14.70 -29.97 22.81
CA VAL A 18 -15.67 -29.32 23.71
C VAL A 18 -15.00 -29.13 25.07
N VAL A 19 -14.94 -27.89 25.54
CA VAL A 19 -14.35 -27.51 26.84
C VAL A 19 -15.41 -26.74 27.63
N SER A 20 -15.71 -27.18 28.85
CA SER A 20 -16.69 -26.52 29.72
C SER A 20 -18.06 -26.30 29.06
N SER A 21 -18.50 -27.27 28.26
CA SER A 21 -19.76 -27.23 27.48
C SER A 21 -19.83 -26.17 26.38
N ASP A 22 -18.69 -25.62 25.95
CA ASP A 22 -18.56 -24.74 24.78
C ASP A 22 -17.47 -25.26 23.83
N LEU A 23 -17.43 -24.76 22.59
CA LEU A 23 -16.36 -25.06 21.64
C LEU A 23 -15.04 -24.48 22.15
N GLY A 24 -14.01 -25.32 22.21
CA GLY A 24 -12.66 -24.88 22.55
C GLY A 24 -12.16 -23.84 21.54
N LEU A 25 -11.38 -22.88 22.02
CA LEU A 25 -10.91 -21.74 21.22
C LEU A 25 -9.40 -21.90 20.98
N ASP A 26 -8.94 -21.67 19.74
CA ASP A 26 -7.53 -21.88 19.37
C ASP A 26 -6.68 -20.61 19.44
N ASN A 27 -5.37 -20.84 19.51
CA ASN A 27 -4.36 -19.83 19.27
C ASN A 27 -3.86 -19.96 17.82
N PRO A 28 -4.00 -18.93 16.95
CA PRO A 28 -3.85 -19.05 15.50
C PRO A 28 -2.44 -19.41 15.00
N LEU A 29 -1.43 -19.45 15.87
CA LEU A 29 -0.05 -19.77 15.50
C LEU A 29 0.31 -21.21 15.87
N ARG A 30 -0.19 -22.18 15.10
CA ARG A 30 0.45 -23.49 15.00
C ARG A 30 1.06 -23.65 13.62
N SER A 31 2.39 -23.65 13.55
CA SER A 31 3.12 -23.96 12.33
C SER A 31 2.82 -25.41 11.91
N ALA A 32 1.86 -25.59 11.01
CA ALA A 32 1.62 -26.85 10.34
C ALA A 32 2.63 -26.96 9.19
N VAL A 33 3.60 -27.88 9.32
CA VAL A 33 4.52 -28.20 8.24
C VAL A 33 3.98 -29.43 7.52
N MET A 34 3.43 -29.24 6.31
CA MET A 34 3.09 -30.36 5.43
C MET A 34 4.34 -30.80 4.68
N VAL A 35 4.92 -31.93 5.08
CA VAL A 35 6.07 -32.52 4.38
C VAL A 35 5.55 -33.60 3.43
N SER A 36 5.49 -33.28 2.13
CA SER A 36 5.23 -34.27 1.08
C SER A 36 6.56 -34.90 0.66
N LEU A 37 6.76 -36.17 1.02
CA LEU A 37 7.95 -36.93 0.66
C LEU A 37 7.60 -37.84 -0.53
N PHE A 38 8.38 -37.75 -1.59
CA PHE A 38 8.33 -38.68 -2.72
C PHE A 38 9.63 -39.46 -2.77
N THR A 39 9.53 -40.73 -3.14
CA THR A 39 10.69 -41.56 -3.46
C THR A 39 10.33 -42.35 -4.71
N ASP A 40 11.32 -42.50 -5.57
CA ASP A 40 11.22 -43.03 -6.92
C ASP A 40 11.82 -44.44 -7.04
N ARG A 41 12.31 -45.03 -5.94
CA ARG A 41 13.04 -46.31 -5.97
C ARG A 41 12.36 -47.41 -5.17
N VAL A 42 12.36 -48.60 -5.74
CA VAL A 42 11.97 -49.84 -5.07
C VAL A 42 12.97 -50.19 -3.94
N ALA A 43 12.48 -50.88 -2.90
CA ALA A 43 13.32 -51.45 -1.85
C ALA A 43 14.30 -52.50 -2.44
N PRO A 44 15.60 -52.43 -2.14
CA PRO A 44 16.55 -53.37 -2.71
C PRO A 44 16.36 -54.77 -2.12
N VAL A 45 16.31 -55.80 -2.96
CA VAL A 45 16.24 -57.20 -2.50
C VAL A 45 17.54 -57.61 -1.82
N GLN A 46 18.68 -57.07 -2.26
CA GLN A 46 19.99 -57.20 -1.64
C GLN A 46 20.56 -55.79 -1.39
N PRO A 47 20.64 -55.32 -0.13
CA PRO A 47 21.10 -53.97 0.16
C PRO A 47 22.63 -53.90 0.03
N THR A 48 23.14 -52.80 -0.50
CA THR A 48 24.59 -52.54 -0.53
C THR A 48 25.11 -52.19 0.87
N ALA A 49 26.43 -52.19 1.08
CA ALA A 49 27.03 -51.78 2.35
C ALA A 49 26.58 -50.36 2.80
N ASN A 50 26.39 -49.45 1.83
CA ASN A 50 25.88 -48.11 2.09
C ASN A 50 24.39 -48.10 2.45
N ASP A 51 23.59 -48.97 1.84
CA ASP A 51 22.16 -49.12 2.18
C ASP A 51 21.99 -49.63 3.62
N VAL A 52 22.78 -50.64 4.00
CA VAL A 52 22.76 -51.20 5.37
C VAL A 52 23.19 -50.14 6.39
N ALA A 53 24.22 -49.34 6.08
CA ALA A 53 24.66 -48.23 6.94
C ALA A 53 23.60 -47.13 7.11
N ALA A 54 22.76 -46.91 6.08
CA ALA A 54 21.62 -45.99 6.13
C ALA A 54 20.36 -46.60 6.80
N GLY A 55 20.41 -47.86 7.23
CA GLY A 55 19.30 -48.54 7.89
C GLY A 55 18.23 -49.10 6.93
N ILE A 56 18.54 -49.18 5.63
CA ILE A 56 17.67 -49.80 4.62
C ILE A 56 17.72 -51.32 4.78
N GLN A 57 16.55 -51.96 4.76
CA GLN A 57 16.39 -53.40 4.93
C GLN A 57 15.74 -54.02 3.69
N SER A 58 16.11 -55.27 3.39
CA SER A 58 15.37 -56.08 2.41
C SER A 58 13.96 -56.37 2.92
N PRO A 59 12.98 -56.59 2.01
CA PRO A 59 11.70 -57.18 2.38
C PRO A 59 11.91 -58.49 3.15
N THR A 60 11.14 -58.68 4.21
CA THR A 60 11.27 -59.79 5.14
C THR A 60 10.03 -60.66 5.07
N GLY A 61 10.08 -61.84 4.45
CA GLY A 61 8.91 -62.72 4.39
C GLY A 61 9.14 -63.90 3.46
N ALA A 62 8.27 -64.91 3.55
CA ALA A 62 8.26 -65.98 2.56
C ALA A 62 7.81 -65.42 1.19
N PRO A 63 8.35 -65.91 0.06
CA PRO A 63 7.95 -65.45 -1.27
C PRO A 63 6.43 -65.46 -1.44
N GLY A 64 5.84 -64.33 -1.83
CA GLY A 64 4.39 -64.17 -2.02
C GLY A 64 3.61 -63.58 -0.83
N THR A 65 4.27 -63.23 0.28
CA THR A 65 3.63 -62.47 1.37
C THR A 65 3.79 -60.96 1.19
N VAL A 66 2.90 -60.18 1.83
CA VAL A 66 2.97 -58.70 1.85
C VAL A 66 4.27 -58.17 2.46
N ASP A 67 4.93 -58.96 3.31
CA ASP A 67 6.20 -58.60 3.93
C ASP A 67 7.42 -58.95 3.06
N ALA A 68 7.23 -59.82 2.05
CA ALA A 68 8.23 -60.13 1.02
C ALA A 68 8.13 -59.20 -0.21
N ASP A 69 7.11 -58.35 -0.29
CA ASP A 69 6.88 -57.42 -1.40
C ASP A 69 7.76 -56.16 -1.26
N PRO A 70 8.66 -55.88 -2.23
CA PRO A 70 9.47 -54.66 -2.23
C PRO A 70 8.68 -53.37 -2.52
N ARG A 71 7.37 -53.47 -2.78
CA ARG A 71 6.40 -52.40 -3.04
C ARG A 71 6.79 -51.52 -4.24
N GLY A 72 6.85 -52.17 -5.41
CA GLY A 72 7.08 -51.54 -6.71
C GLY A 72 5.79 -51.11 -7.43
N TRP A 73 5.95 -50.42 -8.55
CA TRP A 73 4.85 -50.04 -9.41
C TRP A 73 4.49 -51.19 -10.35
N TRP A 74 3.20 -51.45 -10.54
CA TRP A 74 2.70 -52.56 -11.36
C TRP A 74 3.12 -52.48 -12.85
N GLY A 75 3.54 -51.30 -13.32
CA GLY A 75 4.08 -51.08 -14.67
C GLY A 75 5.58 -51.38 -14.84
N ASP A 76 6.29 -51.72 -13.75
CA ASP A 76 7.75 -51.92 -13.78
C ASP A 76 8.21 -53.20 -14.47
N GLY A 77 7.32 -54.13 -14.80
CA GLY A 77 7.67 -55.40 -15.46
C GLY A 77 8.38 -55.23 -16.81
N PHE A 78 8.35 -54.03 -17.40
CA PHE A 78 8.96 -53.68 -18.68
C PHE A 78 9.95 -52.51 -18.59
N SER A 79 10.30 -52.04 -17.38
CA SER A 79 11.21 -50.90 -17.17
C SER A 79 12.59 -51.38 -16.73
N ASP A 80 13.64 -50.83 -17.34
CA ASP A 80 15.04 -51.07 -16.91
C ASP A 80 15.33 -50.47 -15.53
N ILE A 81 14.50 -49.52 -15.07
CA ILE A 81 14.59 -48.86 -13.76
C ILE A 81 13.23 -48.98 -13.08
N PRO A 82 13.05 -49.90 -12.13
CA PRO A 82 11.77 -50.10 -11.46
C PRO A 82 11.49 -48.94 -10.49
N ILE A 83 10.31 -48.35 -10.61
CA ILE A 83 9.84 -47.21 -9.83
C ILE A 83 9.00 -47.71 -8.65
N GLY A 84 9.37 -47.34 -7.43
CA GLY A 84 8.61 -47.77 -6.25
C GLY A 84 8.77 -46.84 -5.06
N SER A 85 8.20 -47.24 -3.94
CA SER A 85 8.24 -46.43 -2.72
C SER A 85 9.14 -47.07 -1.67
N ARG A 86 10.26 -46.44 -1.29
CA ARG A 86 10.98 -46.73 -0.03
C ARG A 86 10.34 -46.08 1.20
N LEU A 87 9.24 -45.31 1.07
CA LEU A 87 8.65 -44.61 2.21
C LEU A 87 8.15 -45.56 3.30
N TRP A 88 7.76 -46.79 2.94
CA TRP A 88 7.35 -47.80 3.93
C TRP A 88 8.50 -48.28 4.83
N GLN A 89 9.76 -48.05 4.42
CA GLN A 89 10.94 -48.36 5.25
C GLN A 89 11.21 -47.27 6.29
N LEU A 90 10.53 -46.12 6.21
CA LEU A 90 10.64 -45.07 7.22
C LEU A 90 10.09 -45.58 8.56
N ARG A 91 11.00 -45.89 9.48
CA ARG A 91 10.65 -46.11 10.88
C ARG A 91 10.76 -44.80 11.63
N ARG A 92 9.79 -44.53 12.52
CA ARG A 92 9.88 -43.38 13.44
C ARG A 92 11.04 -43.62 14.41
N ALA A 93 12.16 -42.94 14.21
CA ALA A 93 13.22 -42.83 15.19
C ALA A 93 13.19 -41.43 15.81
N ILE A 94 12.96 -41.35 17.12
CA ILE A 94 13.08 -40.08 17.85
C ILE A 94 14.58 -39.85 18.09
N LYS A 95 15.21 -38.99 17.28
CA LYS A 95 16.58 -38.53 17.55
C LYS A 95 16.55 -37.41 18.57
N VAL A 96 16.78 -37.76 19.83
CA VAL A 96 16.95 -36.79 20.92
C VAL A 96 18.34 -36.15 20.79
N GLY A 97 18.41 -34.82 20.79
CA GLY A 97 19.69 -34.07 20.82
C GLY A 97 20.31 -33.70 19.46
N THR A 98 19.74 -34.11 18.32
CA THR A 98 20.18 -33.65 17.00
C THR A 98 19.00 -33.09 16.22
N ARG A 99 19.08 -31.82 15.79
CA ARG A 99 18.07 -31.23 14.90
C ARG A 99 18.15 -31.93 13.54
N ALA A 100 17.06 -32.52 13.08
CA ALA A 100 17.00 -33.12 11.74
C ALA A 100 17.32 -32.05 10.68
N MET A 101 18.08 -32.40 9.64
CA MET A 101 18.43 -31.46 8.55
C MET A 101 17.22 -30.71 7.98
N PRO A 102 16.04 -31.35 7.76
CA PRO A 102 14.85 -30.63 7.33
C PRO A 102 14.37 -29.54 8.31
N TYR A 103 14.50 -29.77 9.62
CA TYR A 103 14.15 -28.77 10.65
C TYR A 103 15.11 -27.58 10.62
N GLN A 104 16.40 -27.82 10.40
CA GLN A 104 17.38 -26.73 10.25
C GLN A 104 17.10 -25.90 8.99
N LEU A 105 16.84 -26.54 7.86
CA LEU A 105 16.46 -25.84 6.62
C LEU A 105 15.17 -25.04 6.78
N ALA A 106 14.15 -25.62 7.43
CA ALA A 106 12.91 -24.92 7.72
C ALA A 106 13.15 -23.68 8.59
N SER A 107 14.03 -23.75 9.60
CA SER A 107 14.37 -22.59 10.44
C SER A 107 15.09 -21.47 9.68
N VAL A 108 15.86 -21.80 8.64
CA VAL A 108 16.56 -20.82 7.79
C VAL A 108 15.60 -20.18 6.79
N TRP A 109 14.71 -20.97 6.18
CA TRP A 109 13.82 -20.48 5.13
C TRP A 109 12.54 -19.84 5.66
N SER A 110 12.03 -20.28 6.81
CA SER A 110 10.78 -19.76 7.39
C SER A 110 10.75 -18.23 7.52
N PRO A 111 11.80 -17.56 8.06
CA PRO A 111 11.78 -16.09 8.15
C PRO A 111 11.78 -15.40 6.78
N THR A 112 12.32 -16.04 5.75
CA THR A 112 12.35 -15.48 4.39
C THR A 112 10.97 -15.59 3.74
N TYR A 113 10.30 -16.73 3.89
CA TYR A 113 8.92 -16.88 3.45
C TYR A 113 7.96 -15.97 4.22
N GLU A 114 8.17 -15.79 5.52
CA GLU A 114 7.42 -14.84 6.34
C GLU A 114 7.57 -13.42 5.80
N ARG A 115 8.80 -12.92 5.62
CA ARG A 115 9.04 -11.59 5.04
C ARG A 115 8.41 -11.45 3.64
N ASN A 116 8.52 -12.48 2.79
CA ASN A 116 7.93 -12.45 1.46
C ASN A 116 6.39 -12.38 1.52
N SER A 117 5.78 -13.17 2.40
CA SER A 117 4.33 -13.17 2.62
C SER A 117 3.84 -11.83 3.17
N THR A 118 4.55 -11.24 4.14
CA THR A 118 4.25 -9.90 4.67
C THR A 118 4.36 -8.83 3.58
N ARG A 119 5.39 -8.88 2.73
CA ARG A 119 5.53 -7.92 1.62
C ARG A 119 4.45 -8.10 0.55
N ALA A 120 4.07 -9.34 0.24
CA ALA A 120 2.95 -9.62 -0.65
C ALA A 120 1.61 -9.10 -0.10
N ALA A 121 1.41 -9.16 1.23
CA ALA A 121 0.22 -8.59 1.87
C ALA A 121 0.22 -7.05 1.80
N ASN A 122 1.37 -6.40 2.02
CA ASN A 122 1.49 -4.94 1.92
C ASN A 122 1.13 -4.40 0.53
N LEU A 123 1.33 -5.19 -0.54
CA LEU A 123 0.93 -4.82 -1.89
C LEU A 123 -0.57 -4.50 -1.99
N ILE A 124 -1.42 -5.15 -1.19
CA ILE A 124 -2.86 -4.87 -1.17
C ILE A 124 -3.13 -3.49 -0.56
N THR A 125 -2.37 -3.10 0.45
CA THR A 125 -2.43 -1.75 1.04
C THR A 125 -1.90 -0.71 0.05
N ASP A 126 -0.83 -1.03 -0.68
CA ASP A 126 -0.25 -0.11 -1.67
C ASP A 126 -1.08 0.01 -2.96
N ALA A 127 -1.96 -0.94 -3.23
CA ALA A 127 -2.88 -0.89 -4.35
C ALA A 127 -3.92 0.24 -4.23
N PHE A 128 -4.19 0.74 -3.03
CA PHE A 128 -5.10 1.87 -2.83
C PHE A 128 -4.31 3.19 -2.78
N PRO A 129 -4.65 4.19 -3.62
CA PRO A 129 -3.90 5.45 -3.72
C PRO A 129 -3.83 6.26 -2.42
N SER A 130 -4.82 6.13 -1.53
CA SER A 130 -4.82 6.82 -0.23
C SER A 130 -3.81 6.23 0.76
N THR A 131 -3.44 4.96 0.60
CA THR A 131 -2.57 4.22 1.52
C THR A 131 -1.23 3.79 0.89
N THR A 132 -0.96 4.17 -0.36
CA THR A 132 0.22 3.74 -1.14
C THR A 132 1.53 4.34 -0.67
N LEU A 133 2.52 3.53 -0.29
CA LEU A 133 3.85 3.98 0.06
C LEU A 133 4.88 3.59 -1.00
N GLU A 134 5.05 2.29 -1.23
CA GLU A 134 6.10 1.77 -2.12
C GLU A 134 5.73 2.04 -3.59
N LEU A 135 4.44 2.00 -3.95
CA LEU A 135 3.92 2.24 -5.29
C LEU A 135 3.61 3.73 -5.59
N LEU A 136 3.94 4.65 -4.68
CA LEU A 136 3.58 6.06 -4.84
C LEU A 136 4.16 6.67 -6.13
N THR A 137 5.40 6.33 -6.48
CA THR A 137 6.06 6.81 -7.70
C THR A 137 5.38 6.31 -8.97
N GLU A 138 4.84 5.09 -8.97
CA GLU A 138 4.10 4.54 -10.11
C GLU A 138 2.74 5.23 -10.28
N TRP A 139 2.04 5.51 -9.18
CA TRP A 139 0.80 6.28 -9.19
C TRP A 139 1.01 7.70 -9.72
N GLU A 140 2.08 8.36 -9.28
CA GLU A 140 2.44 9.69 -9.75
C GLU A 140 2.76 9.70 -11.24
N ALA A 141 3.56 8.74 -11.71
CA ALA A 141 3.89 8.62 -13.13
C ALA A 141 2.64 8.42 -14.00
N THR A 142 1.67 7.64 -13.51
CA THR A 142 0.39 7.40 -14.20
C THR A 142 -0.42 8.69 -14.36
N LEU A 143 -0.32 9.60 -13.40
CA LEU A 143 -1.04 10.88 -13.39
C LEU A 143 -0.22 12.06 -13.93
N GLY A 144 1.02 11.82 -14.38
CA GLY A 144 1.95 12.86 -14.86
C GLY A 144 2.43 13.80 -13.75
N LEU A 145 2.46 13.34 -12.50
CA LEU A 145 3.08 14.01 -11.37
C LEU A 145 4.58 13.64 -11.30
N PRO A 146 5.46 14.51 -10.78
CA PRO A 146 5.21 15.84 -10.21
C PRO A 146 4.97 16.90 -11.30
N ASP A 147 4.16 17.91 -10.98
CA ASP A 147 3.85 18.95 -11.96
C ASP A 147 5.03 19.90 -12.21
N PRO A 148 5.30 20.30 -13.47
CA PRO A 148 6.42 21.18 -13.82
C PRO A 148 6.43 22.56 -13.13
N CYS A 149 5.24 23.05 -12.78
CA CYS A 149 4.94 24.34 -12.15
C CYS A 149 5.14 24.36 -10.62
N ALA A 150 4.91 23.24 -9.94
CA ALA A 150 4.97 23.14 -8.48
C ALA A 150 6.23 22.41 -8.01
N GLY A 151 6.84 21.60 -8.88
CA GLY A 151 7.94 20.72 -8.53
C GLY A 151 7.49 19.55 -7.65
N THR A 152 8.46 18.83 -7.09
CA THR A 152 8.17 17.72 -6.17
C THR A 152 7.75 18.27 -4.82
N SER A 153 6.57 17.85 -4.34
CA SER A 153 6.11 18.18 -2.99
C SER A 153 7.05 17.55 -1.95
N PRO A 154 7.38 18.28 -0.86
CA PRO A 154 8.37 17.84 0.10
C PRO A 154 7.89 16.72 1.04
N THR A 155 6.57 16.47 1.14
CA THR A 155 6.00 15.44 2.01
C THR A 155 5.24 14.38 1.21
N ILE A 156 5.34 13.12 1.64
CA ILE A 156 4.64 11.96 1.09
C ILE A 156 3.12 12.11 1.23
N GLN A 157 2.65 12.72 2.32
CA GLN A 157 1.22 12.97 2.53
C GLN A 157 0.64 13.92 1.47
N GLN A 158 1.35 15.02 1.17
CA GLN A 158 0.92 15.93 0.10
C GLN A 158 0.97 15.26 -1.27
N ARG A 159 1.97 14.42 -1.53
CA ARG A 159 2.08 13.64 -2.77
C ARG A 159 0.91 12.67 -2.94
N ARG A 160 0.56 11.91 -1.89
CA ARG A 160 -0.64 11.05 -1.86
C ARG A 160 -1.92 11.86 -2.07
N ALA A 161 -2.05 13.00 -1.39
CA ALA A 161 -3.21 13.87 -1.52
C ALA A 161 -3.40 14.38 -2.95
N GLN A 162 -2.32 14.73 -3.66
CA GLN A 162 -2.36 15.09 -5.08
C GLN A 162 -2.85 13.94 -5.96
N VAL A 163 -2.33 12.73 -5.74
CA VAL A 163 -2.76 11.53 -6.47
C VAL A 163 -4.26 11.27 -6.24
N VAL A 164 -4.70 11.28 -4.98
CA VAL A 164 -6.10 11.07 -4.61
C VAL A 164 -7.01 12.17 -5.17
N ALA A 165 -6.60 13.44 -5.08
CA ALA A 165 -7.37 14.56 -5.59
C ALA A 165 -7.58 14.46 -7.11
N ARG A 166 -6.56 14.08 -7.88
CA ARG A 166 -6.70 13.87 -9.33
C ARG A 166 -7.59 12.69 -9.69
N LEU A 167 -7.59 11.62 -8.90
CA LEU A 167 -8.43 10.45 -9.14
C LEU A 167 -9.88 10.65 -8.72
N THR A 168 -10.12 11.50 -7.70
CA THR A 168 -11.46 11.78 -7.18
C THR A 168 -12.10 13.02 -7.79
N ASP A 169 -11.36 13.78 -8.60
CA ASP A 169 -11.89 14.93 -9.33
C ASP A 169 -12.93 14.49 -10.38
N ASN A 170 -14.16 14.97 -10.19
CA ASN A 170 -15.29 14.68 -11.07
C ASN A 170 -15.49 15.76 -12.15
N GLY A 171 -14.64 16.81 -12.20
CA GLY A 171 -14.68 17.85 -13.22
C GLY A 171 -15.87 18.80 -13.11
N GLY A 172 -16.42 19.00 -11.90
CA GLY A 172 -17.52 19.93 -11.66
C GLY A 172 -17.06 21.39 -11.60
N GLY A 173 -17.79 22.29 -12.28
CA GLY A 173 -17.48 23.73 -12.31
C GLY A 173 -18.11 24.57 -11.20
N SER A 174 -18.69 23.96 -10.16
CA SER A 174 -19.33 24.71 -9.06
C SER A 174 -18.31 25.12 -8.00
N VAL A 175 -18.59 26.22 -7.29
CA VAL A 175 -17.78 26.68 -6.15
C VAL A 175 -17.54 25.57 -5.12
N ALA A 176 -18.60 24.80 -4.81
CA ALA A 176 -18.50 23.68 -3.87
C ALA A 176 -17.54 22.57 -4.36
N CYS A 177 -17.48 22.32 -5.68
CA CYS A 177 -16.55 21.35 -6.25
C CYS A 177 -15.10 21.80 -6.09
N TYR A 178 -14.82 23.08 -6.34
CA TYR A 178 -13.48 23.64 -6.16
C TYR A 178 -13.04 23.67 -4.69
N VAL A 179 -13.94 24.01 -3.78
CA VAL A 179 -13.65 23.96 -2.33
C VAL A 179 -13.37 22.52 -1.89
N ALA A 180 -14.16 21.55 -2.35
CA ALA A 180 -13.92 20.13 -2.06
C ALA A 180 -12.59 19.62 -2.65
N PHE A 181 -12.23 20.05 -3.86
CA PHE A 181 -10.96 19.71 -4.48
C PHE A 181 -9.76 20.27 -3.71
N ALA A 182 -9.83 21.53 -3.27
CA ALA A 182 -8.79 22.12 -2.43
C ALA A 182 -8.69 21.41 -1.07
N ALA A 183 -9.81 21.04 -0.46
CA ALA A 183 -9.83 20.27 0.77
C ALA A 183 -9.17 18.88 0.61
N ALA A 184 -9.38 18.22 -0.54
CA ALA A 184 -8.71 16.96 -0.86
C ALA A 184 -7.18 17.10 -0.99
N LEU A 185 -6.69 18.27 -1.41
CA LEU A 185 -5.27 18.62 -1.43
C LEU A 185 -4.72 19.05 -0.05
N GLY A 186 -5.58 19.21 0.96
CA GLY A 186 -5.20 19.67 2.30
C GLY A 186 -5.21 21.19 2.50
N PHE A 187 -5.85 21.95 1.61
CA PHE A 187 -5.98 23.40 1.72
C PHE A 187 -7.43 23.80 2.06
N ASP A 188 -7.59 24.61 3.10
CA ASP A 188 -8.86 25.28 3.37
C ASP A 188 -8.91 26.60 2.60
N ILE A 189 -9.93 26.76 1.73
CA ILE A 189 -10.05 27.90 0.82
C ILE A 189 -11.46 28.46 0.82
N THR A 190 -11.57 29.75 0.51
CA THR A 190 -12.84 30.38 0.18
C THR A 190 -12.75 31.07 -1.18
N ILE A 191 -13.80 30.98 -1.99
CA ILE A 191 -13.84 31.58 -3.32
C ILE A 191 -14.75 32.80 -3.29
N THR A 192 -14.25 33.91 -3.82
CA THR A 192 -15.03 35.12 -4.05
C THR A 192 -15.25 35.30 -5.54
N GLU A 193 -16.51 35.30 -5.95
CA GLU A 193 -16.97 35.58 -7.31
C GLU A 193 -17.28 37.07 -7.47
N TYR A 194 -17.04 37.60 -8.67
CA TYR A 194 -17.36 38.99 -9.00
C TYR A 194 -18.53 39.05 -9.97
N ALA A 195 -19.35 40.09 -9.83
CA ALA A 195 -20.46 40.37 -10.73
C ALA A 195 -20.28 41.76 -11.33
N PRO A 196 -20.62 41.93 -12.63
CA PRO A 196 -20.49 43.23 -13.28
C PRO A 196 -21.48 44.24 -12.69
N ALA A 197 -21.06 45.49 -12.65
CA ALA A 197 -21.87 46.60 -12.20
C ALA A 197 -23.14 46.75 -13.06
N ARG A 198 -24.32 46.63 -12.46
CA ARG A 198 -25.62 46.90 -13.12
C ARG A 198 -26.39 47.94 -12.33
N ALA A 199 -26.84 49.00 -13.02
CA ALA A 199 -27.52 50.14 -12.40
C ALA A 199 -28.73 49.75 -11.53
N ASP A 200 -29.43 48.67 -11.89
CA ASP A 200 -30.64 48.21 -11.19
C ASP A 200 -30.37 47.24 -10.03
N LEU A 201 -29.13 46.79 -9.82
CA LEU A 201 -28.76 45.78 -8.81
C LEU A 201 -27.72 46.25 -7.78
N LEU A 202 -27.01 47.35 -8.06
CA LEU A 202 -25.97 47.85 -7.18
C LEU A 202 -26.53 48.63 -6.00
N ARG A 203 -25.89 48.48 -4.84
CA ARG A 203 -26.09 49.33 -3.67
C ARG A 203 -25.00 50.41 -3.61
N VAL A 204 -25.32 51.54 -2.97
CA VAL A 204 -24.34 52.60 -2.67
C VAL A 204 -23.18 52.00 -1.84
N GLU A 205 -21.95 52.41 -2.14
CA GLU A 205 -20.68 51.89 -1.58
C GLU A 205 -20.24 50.49 -2.06
N GLN A 206 -20.92 49.87 -3.04
CA GLN A 206 -20.40 48.64 -3.65
C GLN A 206 -19.34 48.94 -4.73
N PRO A 207 -18.29 48.10 -4.84
CA PRO A 207 -17.26 48.26 -5.87
C PRO A 207 -17.85 48.12 -7.27
N LEU A 208 -17.43 49.03 -8.16
CA LEU A 208 -17.85 49.08 -9.56
C LEU A 208 -16.92 48.19 -10.39
N TYR A 209 -17.42 47.02 -10.79
CA TYR A 209 -16.67 46.08 -11.63
C TYR A 209 -17.10 46.18 -13.10
N ASP A 210 -16.12 46.12 -13.99
CA ASP A 210 -16.30 46.01 -15.44
C ASP A 210 -16.94 44.65 -15.83
N PRO A 211 -17.67 44.54 -16.95
CA PRO A 211 -18.11 43.27 -17.54
C PRO A 211 -17.09 42.12 -17.51
N ASP A 212 -15.80 42.40 -17.70
CA ASP A 212 -14.75 41.37 -17.73
C ASP A 212 -14.57 40.64 -16.38
N TRP A 213 -14.93 41.29 -15.26
CA TRP A 213 -14.87 40.68 -13.93
C TRP A 213 -15.85 39.52 -13.75
N ALA A 214 -16.86 39.38 -14.62
CA ALA A 214 -17.75 38.22 -14.63
C ALA A 214 -17.00 36.89 -14.87
N TYR A 215 -15.80 36.96 -15.45
CA TYR A 215 -14.94 35.80 -15.73
C TYR A 215 -13.75 35.70 -14.76
N ALA A 216 -13.63 36.61 -13.80
CA ALA A 216 -12.59 36.60 -12.79
C ALA A 216 -13.13 36.04 -11.47
N TRP A 217 -12.32 35.28 -10.77
CA TRP A 217 -12.63 34.81 -9.42
C TRP A 217 -11.36 34.67 -8.60
N THR A 218 -11.48 34.98 -7.31
CA THR A 218 -10.34 34.99 -6.39
C THR A 218 -10.46 33.84 -5.41
N ILE A 219 -9.36 33.08 -5.27
CA ILE A 219 -9.19 32.08 -4.22
C ILE A 219 -8.51 32.76 -3.05
N ASN A 220 -9.20 32.79 -1.92
CA ASN A 220 -8.70 33.28 -0.66
C ASN A 220 -8.24 32.08 0.18
N THR A 221 -6.96 32.06 0.53
CA THR A 221 -6.36 31.04 1.38
C THR A 221 -5.75 31.69 2.62
N PRO A 222 -5.90 31.12 3.82
CA PRO A 222 -5.20 31.60 5.00
C PRO A 222 -3.68 31.60 4.74
N GLY A 223 -3.02 32.65 5.21
CA GLY A 223 -1.61 32.91 4.95
C GLY A 223 -0.75 31.77 5.48
N THR A 224 0.02 31.18 4.56
CA THR A 224 0.86 29.99 4.75
C THR A 224 0.08 28.77 5.28
N ALA A 225 -0.27 27.85 4.39
CA ALA A 225 -0.54 26.48 4.80
C ALA A 225 0.76 25.89 5.37
N ILE A 226 0.80 25.70 6.69
CA ILE A 226 1.90 25.05 7.39
C ILE A 226 1.52 23.57 7.48
N ALA A 227 2.31 22.71 6.86
CA ALA A 227 2.25 21.27 7.12
C ALA A 227 3.40 20.90 8.07
N GLU A 228 3.04 20.38 9.23
CA GLU A 228 3.95 19.98 10.30
C GLU A 228 4.23 18.48 10.27
N PHE A 229 5.40 18.08 10.77
CA PHE A 229 5.76 16.68 10.93
C PHE A 229 4.96 16.05 12.08
N THR A 230 4.16 15.04 11.75
CA THR A 230 3.35 14.27 12.70
C THR A 230 3.93 12.87 12.90
N VAL A 231 3.95 12.43 14.16
CA VAL A 231 4.34 11.05 14.52
C VAL A 231 3.32 10.09 13.92
N ASP A 232 3.79 8.95 13.41
CA ASP A 232 3.01 7.88 12.76
C ASP A 232 2.47 8.19 11.35
N GLU A 233 2.63 9.41 10.82
CA GLU A 233 2.24 9.75 9.44
C GLU A 233 3.42 10.25 8.59
N SER A 234 4.37 10.96 9.19
CA SER A 234 5.52 11.54 8.47
C SER A 234 6.70 10.57 8.43
N TYR A 235 7.51 10.66 7.37
CA TYR A 235 8.61 9.73 7.10
C TYR A 235 9.98 10.35 7.34
N VAL A 236 10.99 9.49 7.51
CA VAL A 236 12.39 9.92 7.61
C VAL A 236 12.76 10.66 6.32
N GLU A 237 13.52 11.75 6.46
CA GLU A 237 13.94 12.66 5.37
C GLU A 237 12.89 13.68 4.89
N GLU A 238 11.71 13.71 5.50
CA GLU A 238 10.76 14.83 5.31
C GLU A 238 11.14 16.04 6.19
N PRO A 239 10.84 17.28 5.74
CA PRO A 239 11.08 18.48 6.55
C PRO A 239 10.14 18.54 7.76
N LEU A 240 10.65 19.07 8.88
CA LEU A 240 9.85 19.24 10.12
C LEU A 240 8.66 20.19 9.95
N THR A 241 8.80 21.17 9.05
CA THR A 241 7.74 22.06 8.60
C THR A 241 7.90 22.33 7.11
N SER A 242 6.80 22.29 6.36
CA SER A 242 6.77 22.73 4.97
C SER A 242 5.77 23.86 4.78
N TRP A 243 6.13 24.81 3.91
CA TRP A 243 5.33 25.96 3.56
C TRP A 243 5.20 26.02 2.05
N GLY A 244 4.00 26.31 1.56
CA GLY A 244 3.83 26.60 0.14
C GLY A 244 2.41 26.40 -0.36
N SER A 245 2.03 27.25 -1.30
CA SER A 245 0.76 27.18 -2.04
C SER A 245 0.97 26.98 -3.54
N ALA A 246 2.20 26.66 -3.95
CA ALA A 246 2.55 26.46 -5.36
C ALA A 246 1.79 25.29 -6.00
N VAL A 247 1.60 24.21 -5.24
CA VAL A 247 0.76 23.06 -5.63
C VAL A 247 -0.67 23.50 -5.92
N LEU A 248 -1.28 24.23 -4.98
CA LEU A 248 -2.64 24.74 -5.12
C LEU A 248 -2.77 25.62 -6.37
N GLN A 249 -1.85 26.57 -6.55
CA GLN A 249 -1.87 27.45 -7.73
C GLN A 249 -1.79 26.66 -9.03
N CYS A 250 -0.93 25.64 -9.09
CA CYS A 250 -0.78 24.89 -10.31
C CYS A 250 -2.00 24.02 -10.64
N GLU A 251 -2.50 23.27 -9.65
CA GLU A 251 -3.68 22.44 -9.87
C GLU A 251 -4.89 23.27 -10.28
N PHE A 252 -5.10 24.42 -9.61
CA PHE A 252 -6.18 25.33 -10.01
C PHE A 252 -5.99 25.93 -11.39
N ASN A 253 -4.76 26.25 -11.80
CA ASN A 253 -4.48 26.70 -13.16
C ASN A 253 -4.73 25.60 -14.20
N ARG A 254 -4.66 24.33 -13.81
CA ARG A 254 -4.94 23.17 -14.68
C ARG A 254 -6.43 22.92 -14.86
N ILE A 255 -7.21 22.97 -13.77
CA ILE A 255 -8.63 22.60 -13.77
C ILE A 255 -9.58 23.76 -14.10
N ARG A 256 -9.10 25.01 -14.07
CA ARG A 256 -9.96 26.17 -14.33
C ARG A 256 -10.55 26.12 -15.74
N PRO A 257 -11.79 26.62 -15.93
CA PRO A 257 -12.31 26.83 -17.26
C PRO A 257 -11.42 27.80 -18.04
N ALA A 258 -11.12 27.49 -19.30
CA ALA A 258 -10.17 28.24 -20.12
C ALA A 258 -10.52 29.73 -20.30
N HIS A 259 -11.80 30.08 -20.21
CA HIS A 259 -12.30 31.45 -20.36
C HIS A 259 -12.29 32.26 -19.06
N THR A 260 -11.90 31.66 -17.94
CA THR A 260 -11.86 32.34 -16.63
C THR A 260 -10.43 32.70 -16.22
N ILE A 261 -10.32 33.78 -15.45
CA ILE A 261 -9.07 34.28 -14.89
C ILE A 261 -9.09 34.03 -13.38
N LEU A 262 -8.04 33.38 -12.90
CA LEU A 262 -7.86 33.03 -11.50
C LEU A 262 -6.92 34.00 -10.79
N LEU A 263 -7.37 34.54 -9.67
CA LEU A 263 -6.57 35.38 -8.79
C LEU A 263 -6.35 34.64 -7.46
N PHE A 264 -5.15 34.76 -6.88
CA PHE A 264 -4.81 34.15 -5.60
C PHE A 264 -4.58 35.23 -4.55
N ALA A 265 -5.35 35.19 -3.47
CA ALA A 265 -5.22 36.07 -2.32
C ALA A 265 -4.79 35.26 -1.10
N TYR A 266 -3.67 35.64 -0.51
CA TYR A 266 -3.13 35.01 0.69
C TYR A 266 -3.47 35.90 1.90
N THR A 267 -4.43 35.48 2.72
CA THR A 267 -4.82 36.19 3.94
C THR A 267 -3.89 35.78 5.08
N GLY A 268 -2.65 36.25 5.02
CA GLY A 268 -1.70 36.22 6.11
C GLY A 268 -1.35 37.63 6.48
N ASP A 269 -1.34 37.92 7.77
CA ASP A 269 -0.76 39.14 8.32
C ASP A 269 0.70 39.22 7.84
N LEU A 270 0.94 39.88 6.72
CA LEU A 270 2.18 40.62 6.55
C LEU A 270 2.05 41.81 7.50
N SER A 271 2.22 41.57 8.80
CA SER A 271 2.62 42.62 9.73
C SER A 271 4.06 43.05 9.40
N VAL A 272 4.25 43.59 8.20
CA VAL A 272 4.96 44.86 8.11
C VAL A 272 3.96 45.84 8.70
N GLY A 273 4.25 46.28 9.93
CA GLY A 273 3.29 46.86 10.86
C GLY A 273 2.27 47.80 10.26
N THR A 274 1.12 47.86 10.92
CA THR A 274 0.03 48.81 10.69
C THR A 274 0.57 50.23 10.49
N TRP A 275 0.85 50.60 9.24
CA TRP A 275 0.99 51.99 8.84
C TRP A 275 -0.33 52.34 8.18
N GLY A 276 -1.19 52.98 8.98
CA GLY A 276 -2.16 53.88 8.40
C GLY A 276 -1.43 54.85 7.47
N THR A 277 -2.11 55.21 6.39
CA THR A 277 -1.67 56.06 5.26
C THR A 277 -0.95 55.34 4.13
N ALA A 278 -1.56 55.44 2.95
CA ALA A 278 -1.03 55.00 1.67
C ALA A 278 0.37 55.58 1.44
N VAL A 279 1.37 54.71 1.23
CA VAL A 279 2.67 55.10 0.72
C VAL A 279 2.85 54.45 -0.65
N TRP A 280 2.67 55.27 -1.69
CA TRP A 280 3.25 55.03 -3.00
C TRP A 280 4.77 55.20 -2.89
N GLY A 281 5.54 54.13 -3.11
CA GLY A 281 6.99 54.21 -3.33
C GLY A 281 7.81 53.20 -2.55
N GLY A 282 8.28 52.16 -3.24
CA GLY A 282 9.14 51.12 -2.68
C GLY A 282 9.45 50.00 -3.69
N ASN A 283 10.18 50.38 -4.74
CA ASN A 283 10.91 49.60 -5.73
C ASN A 283 11.32 48.16 -5.32
N THR A 284 10.39 47.21 -5.52
CA THR A 284 10.69 45.83 -5.92
C THR A 284 9.74 45.45 -7.04
N TRP A 285 10.30 45.15 -8.21
CA TRP A 285 9.55 44.84 -9.42
C TRP A 285 9.02 43.40 -9.36
N GLY A 286 7.70 43.24 -9.43
CA GLY A 286 7.03 41.96 -9.60
C GLY A 286 5.54 42.15 -9.90
N CYS A 287 5.22 42.30 -11.18
CA CYS A 287 3.86 42.32 -11.76
C CYS A 287 2.81 43.26 -11.14
N ALA A 288 3.02 44.58 -11.31
CA ALA A 288 1.88 45.48 -11.45
C ALA A 288 1.30 45.31 -12.86
N MET A 289 0.12 44.69 -12.94
CA MET A 289 -0.69 44.65 -14.16
C MET A 289 -1.07 46.09 -14.50
N ALA A 290 -0.51 46.59 -15.60
CA ALA A 290 -0.81 47.91 -16.11
C ALA A 290 -2.28 47.96 -16.56
N MET A 291 -3.13 48.62 -15.77
CA MET A 291 -4.40 49.15 -16.26
C MET A 291 -4.09 50.27 -17.25
N ARG A 292 -4.46 50.05 -18.51
CA ARG A 292 -4.49 51.07 -19.55
C ARG A 292 -5.93 51.62 -19.56
N TRP A 293 -6.04 52.92 -19.31
CA TRP A 293 -7.26 53.72 -19.48
C TRP A 293 -7.83 53.61 -20.89
#